data_AF-A0A6I2ZMC8-F1
#
_entry.id   AF-A0A6I2ZMC8-F1
#
_cell.length_a   1.000
_cell.length_b   1.000
_cell.length_c   1.000
_cell.angle_alpha   90.00
_cell.angle_beta   90.00
_cell.angle_gamma   90.00
#
_symmetry.space_group_name_H-M   'P 1'
#
loop_
_entity.id
_entity.type
_entity.pdbx_description
1 polymer ?
#
loop_
_entity_poly.entity_id
_entity_poly.type
_entity_poly.pdbx_seq_one_letter_code
_entity_poly.pdbx_strand_id
1 'polypeptide(L)'
;MDEIEEQPTGSASKSRPWWMRLSVWAVVIVVSGIIIHSVFNIPSGTVFGALILGALILRVGFFFLQQFATPPPAPPDPGTLRKVKLIYRCSVCGTEVRMTAANNEDPEPPRHCMDDMELVAPIME
;
A
#
# COMPACT_ATOMS: atom_id res chain seq x y z
N MET A 1 5.54 27.28 -29.08
CA MET A 1 5.71 25.93 -29.65
C MET A 1 6.87 25.32 -28.89
N ASP A 2 6.58 24.89 -27.68
CA ASP A 2 7.53 24.22 -26.81
C ASP A 2 7.17 22.74 -26.88
N GLU A 3 8.00 22.01 -27.61
CA GLU A 3 7.93 20.57 -27.77
C GLU A 3 8.25 19.96 -26.40
N ILE A 4 7.23 19.55 -25.67
CA ILE A 4 7.40 18.79 -24.42
C ILE A 4 7.89 17.40 -24.84
N GLU A 5 9.20 17.24 -24.76
CA GLU A 5 9.93 16.00 -24.95
C GLU A 5 9.31 14.88 -24.09
N GLU A 6 8.57 13.97 -24.73
CA GLU A 6 8.07 12.75 -24.12
C GLU A 6 9.26 11.92 -23.63
N GLN A 7 9.46 11.90 -22.32
CA GLN A 7 10.45 11.03 -21.67
C GLN A 7 10.07 9.56 -21.92
N PRO A 8 10.94 8.73 -22.54
CA PRO A 8 10.66 7.31 -22.75
C PRO A 8 10.76 6.58 -21.40
N THR A 9 9.63 6.41 -20.73
CA THR A 9 9.51 5.64 -19.48
C THR A 9 9.46 4.15 -19.79
N GLY A 10 10.61 3.60 -20.22
CA GLY A 10 10.73 2.19 -20.63
C GLY A 10 11.82 1.45 -19.88
N SER A 11 11.87 1.47 -18.55
CA SER A 11 12.74 0.54 -17.82
C SER A 11 12.05 -0.83 -17.75
N ALA A 12 12.44 -1.72 -18.68
CA ALA A 12 12.05 -3.12 -18.67
C ALA A 12 12.66 -3.81 -17.43
N SER A 13 11.99 -3.68 -16.28
CA SER A 13 12.37 -4.44 -15.10
C SER A 13 12.09 -5.92 -15.39
N LYS A 14 13.15 -6.73 -15.44
CA LYS A 14 13.04 -8.18 -15.60
C LYS A 14 12.37 -8.72 -14.34
N SER A 15 11.05 -8.80 -14.36
CA SER A 15 10.23 -9.18 -13.22
C SER A 15 10.71 -10.54 -12.74
N ARG A 16 11.26 -10.57 -11.53
CA ARG A 16 11.80 -11.81 -10.98
C ARG A 16 10.65 -12.80 -10.91
N PRO A 17 10.75 -13.93 -11.61
CA PRO A 17 9.66 -14.88 -11.75
C PRO A 17 9.16 -15.27 -10.34
N TRP A 18 7.89 -14.99 -9.98
CA TRP A 18 7.36 -15.19 -8.61
C TRP A 18 7.45 -16.64 -8.13
N TRP A 19 7.24 -17.59 -9.04
CA TRP A 19 7.55 -19.01 -8.89
C TRP A 19 8.99 -19.29 -8.43
N MET A 20 9.99 -18.45 -8.75
CA MET A 20 11.37 -18.63 -8.29
C MET A 20 11.54 -18.30 -6.81
N ARG A 21 10.76 -17.35 -6.28
CA ARG A 21 10.72 -17.07 -4.82
C ARG A 21 10.05 -18.22 -4.07
N LEU A 22 8.99 -18.78 -4.64
CA LEU A 22 8.32 -19.97 -4.11
C LEU A 22 9.24 -21.19 -4.15
N SER A 23 9.96 -21.41 -5.25
CA SER A 23 10.90 -22.52 -5.38
C SER A 23 12.06 -22.40 -4.39
N VAL A 24 12.61 -21.20 -4.17
CA VAL A 24 13.66 -20.97 -3.16
C VAL A 24 13.14 -21.28 -1.75
N TRP A 25 11.93 -20.81 -1.40
CA TRP A 25 11.31 -21.12 -0.10
C TRP A 25 11.03 -22.62 0.07
N ALA A 26 10.54 -23.29 -0.97
CA ALA A 26 10.29 -24.73 -0.95
C ALA A 26 11.60 -25.52 -0.76
N VAL A 27 12.68 -25.13 -1.45
CA VAL A 27 14.01 -25.74 -1.27
C VAL A 27 14.52 -25.54 0.15
N VAL A 28 14.39 -24.34 0.72
CA VAL A 28 14.82 -24.05 2.11
C VAL A 28 14.05 -24.90 3.12
N ILE A 29 12.73 -25.05 2.95
CA ILE A 29 11.88 -25.87 3.81
C ILE A 29 12.25 -27.36 3.70
N VAL A 30 12.50 -27.86 2.50
CA VAL A 30 12.87 -29.26 2.30
C VAL A 30 14.25 -29.55 2.88
N VAL A 31 15.23 -28.66 2.65
CA VAL A 31 16.59 -28.81 3.19
C VAL A 31 16.59 -28.72 4.72
N SER A 32 15.85 -27.78 5.32
CA SER A 32 15.76 -27.68 6.78
C SER A 32 15.10 -28.91 7.41
N GLY A 33 14.04 -29.46 6.78
CA GLY A 33 13.41 -30.70 7.23
C GLY A 33 14.34 -31.92 7.19
N ILE A 34 15.15 -32.04 6.13
CA ILE A 34 16.14 -33.13 5.98
C ILE A 34 17.24 -33.03 7.05
N ILE A 35 17.74 -31.82 7.31
CA ILE A 35 18.79 -31.57 8.33
C ILE A 35 18.26 -31.85 9.74
N ILE A 36 17.03 -31.42 10.05
CA ILE A 36 16.43 -31.65 11.37
C ILE A 36 16.16 -33.15 11.59
N HIS A 37 15.69 -33.85 10.56
CA HIS A 37 15.46 -35.29 10.64
C HIS A 37 16.78 -36.07 10.86
N SER A 38 17.84 -35.72 10.12
CA SER A 38 19.12 -36.45 10.18
C SER A 38 19.87 -36.24 11.50
N VAL A 39 19.70 -35.09 12.16
CA VAL A 39 20.38 -34.78 13.42
C VAL A 39 19.60 -35.28 14.65
N PHE A 40 18.27 -35.25 14.61
CA PHE A 40 17.45 -35.48 15.82
C PHE A 40 16.68 -36.82 15.82
N ASN A 41 16.75 -37.62 14.76
CA ASN A 41 16.04 -38.91 14.62
C ASN A 41 14.54 -38.82 14.97
N ILE A 42 13.93 -37.66 14.70
CA ILE A 42 12.51 -37.39 14.93
C ILE A 42 11.72 -37.98 13.76
N PRO A 43 10.53 -38.59 14.00
CA PRO A 43 9.65 -39.05 12.93
C PRO A 43 9.42 -37.92 11.92
N SER A 44 9.69 -38.22 10.64
CA SER A 44 9.66 -37.24 9.55
C SER A 44 8.30 -36.56 9.40
N GLY A 45 7.20 -37.25 9.73
CA GLY A 45 5.85 -36.72 9.66
C GLY A 45 5.62 -35.46 10.50
N THR A 46 6.13 -35.40 11.74
CA THR A 46 5.97 -34.22 12.60
C THR A 46 6.82 -33.05 12.13
N VAL A 47 8.04 -33.30 11.63
CA VAL A 47 8.95 -32.24 11.13
C VAL A 47 8.37 -31.60 9.88
N PHE A 48 7.98 -32.40 8.88
CA PHE A 48 7.36 -31.88 7.67
C PHE A 48 6.01 -31.22 7.96
N GLY A 49 5.20 -31.80 8.86
CA GLY A 49 3.93 -31.20 9.29
C GLY A 49 4.12 -29.82 9.91
N ALA A 50 5.09 -29.66 10.82
CA ALA A 50 5.38 -28.38 11.46
C ALA A 50 5.90 -27.34 10.46
N LEU A 51 6.78 -27.74 9.53
CA LEU A 51 7.31 -26.84 8.50
C LEU A 51 6.24 -26.39 7.51
N ILE A 52 5.37 -27.31 7.07
CA ILE A 52 4.26 -26.99 6.17
C ILE A 52 3.27 -26.05 6.88
N LEU A 53 2.88 -26.38 8.12
CA LEU A 53 1.95 -25.56 8.89
C LEU A 53 2.52 -24.16 9.16
N GLY A 54 3.77 -24.07 9.59
CA GLY A 54 4.46 -22.80 9.80
C GLY A 54 4.56 -21.97 8.53
N ALA A 55 4.91 -22.59 7.40
CA ALA A 55 4.96 -21.92 6.10
C ALA A 55 3.58 -21.40 5.66
N LEU A 56 2.51 -22.16 5.91
CA LEU A 56 1.13 -21.78 5.59
C LEU A 56 0.69 -20.57 6.43
N ILE A 57 0.96 -20.58 7.74
CA ILE A 57 0.69 -19.45 8.63
C ILE A 57 1.39 -18.19 8.14
N LEU A 58 2.70 -18.26 7.84
CA LEU A 58 3.45 -17.13 7.34
C LEU A 58 2.95 -16.63 5.99
N ARG A 59 2.57 -17.55 5.08
CA ARG A 59 2.03 -17.24 3.76
C ARG A 59 0.72 -16.45 3.85
N VAL A 60 -0.18 -16.88 4.74
CA VAL A 60 -1.46 -16.22 4.99
C VAL A 60 -1.25 -14.89 5.70
N GLY A 61 -0.39 -14.83 6.72
CA GLY A 61 -0.06 -13.59 7.41
C GLY A 61 0.50 -12.51 6.47
N PHE A 62 1.44 -12.87 5.60
CA PHE A 62 1.97 -11.94 4.60
C PHE A 62 0.92 -11.46 3.60
N PHE A 63 -0.03 -12.30 3.21
CA PHE A 63 -1.12 -11.91 2.32
C PHE A 63 -1.97 -10.79 2.93
N PHE A 64 -2.33 -10.93 4.21
CA PHE A 64 -3.06 -9.89 4.93
C PHE A 64 -2.23 -8.61 5.09
N LEU A 65 -0.94 -8.72 5.44
CA LEU A 65 -0.05 -7.56 5.55
C LEU A 65 0.12 -6.81 4.22
N GLN A 66 0.12 -7.52 3.09
CA GLN A 66 0.20 -6.90 1.76
C GLN A 66 -1.01 -6.01 1.44
N GLN A 67 -2.18 -6.25 2.03
CA GLN A 67 -3.35 -5.40 1.80
C GLN A 67 -3.16 -3.98 2.36
N PHE A 68 -2.35 -3.82 3.40
CA PHE A 68 -2.05 -2.50 3.98
C PHE A 68 -0.91 -1.77 3.27
N ALA A 69 -0.19 -2.47 2.38
CA ALA A 69 0.97 -1.91 1.68
C ALA A 69 0.60 -1.34 0.30
N THR A 70 -0.68 -1.04 0.03
CA THR A 70 -1.11 -0.48 -1.25
C THR A 70 -0.41 0.86 -1.47
N PRO A 71 0.47 0.98 -2.48
CA PRO A 71 1.07 2.28 -2.81
C PRO A 71 -0.05 3.24 -3.22
N PRO A 72 0.07 4.53 -2.87
CA PRO A 72 -0.90 5.51 -3.33
C PRO A 72 -0.99 5.47 -4.87
N PRO A 73 -2.19 5.64 -5.44
CA PRO A 73 -2.35 5.68 -6.89
C PRO A 73 -1.47 6.79 -7.48
N ALA A 74 -1.05 6.62 -8.74
CA ALA A 74 -0.28 7.63 -9.43
C ALA A 74 -0.99 9.00 -9.34
N PRO A 75 -0.25 10.09 -9.09
CA PRO A 75 -0.86 11.41 -8.93
C PRO A 75 -1.71 11.73 -10.18
N PRO A 76 -2.95 12.23 -10.01
CA PRO A 76 -3.82 12.59 -11.12
C PRO A 76 -3.13 13.61 -12.04
N ASP A 77 -3.42 13.54 -13.34
CA ASP A 77 -2.90 14.45 -14.35
C ASP A 77 -3.10 15.92 -13.90
N PRO A 78 -2.07 16.79 -13.89
CA PRO A 78 -2.11 18.17 -13.37
C PRO A 78 -3.24 19.08 -13.90
N GLY A 79 -3.96 18.67 -14.94
CA GLY A 79 -5.16 19.35 -15.44
C GLY A 79 -6.48 18.96 -14.78
N THR A 80 -6.56 17.87 -14.02
CA THR A 80 -7.81 17.37 -13.42
C THR A 80 -8.11 17.93 -12.04
N LEU A 81 -7.06 18.23 -11.26
CA LEU A 81 -7.15 18.84 -9.94
C LEU A 81 -6.77 20.31 -10.03
N ARG A 82 -7.74 21.20 -9.87
CA ARG A 82 -7.49 22.64 -9.74
C ARG A 82 -6.86 22.93 -8.38
N LYS A 83 -5.82 23.77 -8.36
CA LYS A 83 -5.29 24.33 -7.11
C LYS A 83 -6.33 25.27 -6.48
N VAL A 84 -6.79 24.92 -5.29
CA VAL A 84 -7.69 25.75 -4.48
C VAL A 84 -7.06 26.00 -3.12
N LYS A 85 -7.47 27.08 -2.44
CA LYS A 85 -7.07 27.38 -1.06
C LYS A 85 -8.34 27.58 -0.25
N LEU A 86 -8.96 26.48 0.16
CA LEU A 86 -10.14 26.49 1.03
C LEU A 86 -9.72 26.01 2.42
N ILE A 87 -10.20 26.69 3.46
CA ILE A 87 -9.96 26.32 4.86
C ILE A 87 -11.29 25.83 5.42
N TYR A 88 -11.27 24.64 6.01
CA TYR A 88 -12.43 24.03 6.66
C TYR A 88 -12.19 23.93 8.15
N ARG A 89 -13.24 24.14 8.95
CA ARG A 89 -13.21 23.97 10.40
C ARG A 89 -14.33 23.04 10.82
N CYS A 90 -14.01 22.05 11.63
CA CYS A 90 -15.02 21.23 12.29
C CYS A 90 -15.68 22.04 13.42
N SER A 91 -17.00 22.17 13.41
CA SER A 91 -17.75 22.88 14.47
C SER A 91 -17.78 22.11 15.81
N VAL A 92 -17.55 20.79 15.78
CA VAL A 92 -17.55 19.92 16.97
C VAL A 92 -16.24 20.00 17.76
N CYS A 93 -15.10 19.81 17.10
CA CYS A 93 -13.79 19.73 17.77
C CYS A 93 -12.86 20.92 17.48
N GLY A 94 -13.20 21.78 16.51
CA GLY A 94 -12.39 22.93 16.12
C GLY A 94 -11.17 22.60 15.26
N THR A 95 -10.98 21.36 14.80
CA THR A 95 -9.88 21.00 13.88
C THR A 95 -10.03 21.74 12.55
N GLU A 96 -8.90 22.31 12.07
CA GLU A 96 -8.82 23.03 10.81
C GLU A 96 -8.03 22.23 9.76
N VAL A 97 -8.58 22.15 8.55
CA VAL A 97 -7.95 21.47 7.42
C VAL A 97 -7.90 22.41 6.22
N ARG A 98 -6.76 22.44 5.54
CA ARG A 98 -6.57 23.23 4.32
C ARG A 98 -6.61 22.32 3.10
N MET A 99 -7.59 22.53 2.23
CA MET A 99 -7.70 21.86 0.95
C MET A 99 -6.87 22.61 -0.09
N THR A 100 -5.88 21.93 -0.68
CA THR A 100 -4.91 22.50 -1.65
C THR A 100 -5.22 22.15 -3.11
N ALA A 101 -6.07 21.15 -3.33
CA ALA A 101 -6.45 20.64 -4.63
C ALA A 101 -7.88 20.09 -4.62
N ALA A 102 -8.67 20.39 -5.65
CA ALA A 102 -10.06 19.96 -5.80
C ALA A 102 -10.44 19.79 -7.28
N ASN A 103 -11.44 18.95 -7.57
CA ASN A 103 -11.97 18.80 -8.92
C ASN A 103 -12.85 19.99 -9.36
N ASN A 104 -13.57 20.61 -8.42
CA ASN A 104 -14.53 21.70 -8.67
C ASN A 104 -14.21 22.94 -7.79
N GLU A 105 -14.80 24.09 -8.13
CA GLU A 105 -14.70 25.33 -7.33
C GLU A 105 -15.34 25.19 -5.95
N ASP A 106 -16.41 24.41 -5.85
CA ASP A 106 -17.13 24.11 -4.62
C ASP A 106 -17.10 22.58 -4.37
N PRO A 107 -16.02 22.06 -3.76
CA PRO A 107 -15.91 20.64 -3.43
C PRO A 107 -16.74 20.31 -2.18
N GLU A 108 -17.28 19.09 -2.15
CA GLU A 108 -17.98 18.58 -0.97
C GLU A 108 -17.09 18.68 0.29
N PRO A 109 -17.62 19.20 1.42
CA PRO A 109 -16.84 19.37 2.65
C PRO A 109 -16.31 18.02 3.19
N PRO A 110 -15.07 18.00 3.71
CA PRO A 110 -14.51 16.80 4.31
C PRO A 110 -15.22 16.44 5.61
N ARG A 111 -15.30 15.13 5.90
CA ARG A 111 -15.90 14.62 7.13
C ARG A 111 -14.88 14.48 8.25
N HIS A 112 -15.24 14.99 9.42
CA HIS A 112 -14.49 14.81 10.66
C HIS A 112 -15.42 14.86 11.86
N CYS A 113 -15.16 14.08 12.90
CA CYS A 113 -16.13 13.83 13.98
C CYS A 113 -17.48 13.24 13.51
N MET A 114 -17.51 12.61 12.32
CA MET A 114 -18.72 12.14 11.63
C MET A 114 -19.66 13.24 11.11
N ASP A 115 -19.30 14.51 11.25
CA ASP A 115 -20.02 15.64 10.69
C ASP A 115 -19.27 16.26 9.50
N ASP A 116 -20.00 16.95 8.64
CA ASP A 116 -19.44 17.69 7.50
C ASP A 116 -18.81 19.00 8.02
N MET A 117 -17.58 19.31 7.62
CA MET A 117 -16.89 20.52 8.07
C MET A 117 -17.47 21.79 7.43
N GLU A 118 -17.34 22.92 8.13
CA GLU A 118 -17.78 24.23 7.67
C GLU A 118 -16.64 24.96 6.94
N LEU A 119 -16.96 25.58 5.80
CA LEU A 119 -16.01 26.40 5.06
C LEU A 119 -15.76 27.71 5.80
N VAL A 120 -14.51 27.90 6.25
CA VAL A 120 -14.05 29.18 6.79
C VAL A 120 -13.60 30.03 5.60
N ALA A 121 -14.47 30.94 5.18
CA ALA A 121 -14.15 31.88 4.11
C ALA A 121 -12.81 32.58 4.43
N PRO A 122 -11.84 32.60 3.50
CA PRO A 122 -10.66 33.41 3.68
C PRO A 122 -11.10 34.88 3.77
N ILE A 123 -10.72 35.58 4.85
CA ILE A 123 -10.81 37.03 4.90
C ILE A 123 -10.10 37.59 3.65
N MET A 124 -10.87 38.20 2.76
CA MET A 124 -10.31 38.94 1.64
C MET A 124 -9.67 40.20 2.23
N GLU A 125 -8.35 40.16 2.43
CA GLU A 125 -7.53 41.38 2.46
C GLU A 125 -6.95 41.62 1.07
#